data_AF-A0A7C3IXP0-F1
#
_entry.id   AF-A0A7C3IXP0-F1
#
_cell.length_a   1.000
_cell.length_b   1.000
_cell.length_c   1.000
_cell.angle_alpha   90.00
_cell.angle_beta   90.00
_cell.angle_gamma   90.00
#
_symmetry.space_group_name_H-M   'P 1'
#
loop_
_entity.id
_entity.type
_entity.pdbx_description
1 polymer ?
#
loop_
_entity_poly.entity_id
_entity_poly.type
_entity_poly.pdbx_seq_one_letter_code
_entity_poly.pdbx_strand_id
1 'polypeptide(L)'
;MAKASKERDARSGVLLTVARWFDSSAGDEADGDPSRIDWLRCLPFLLLHAGCLGVIWVGWSWTAVGVAVGLYIVRMFAITGFYHRYFSHKTYKTSRAAQFVFAVLGNSSAQRGPLWWAAHHRHHHSHTDSEEDIHSPARHGFLWSHMGWLMTGAAFPTRMERVPDWAKFPELVWLNRFDTVVPLLLAAGLYGLGTALAAWAPGLGTSGPQMLVWGFFISTVVLFHATATINSLDHMFGRRRYDTPDTSRNNWFLAILTLGEGWHNNHHHCATPVRQGFFWWELDITYYLLVLLSWFGVVWDLRPIPKGVREKNLLRAGQSEGAQ
;
A
#
# COMPACT_ATOMS: atom_id res chain seq x y z
N MET A 1 4.63 -11.59 -45.75
CA MET A 1 3.86 -12.35 -44.73
C MET A 1 4.45 -12.22 -43.32
N ALA A 2 5.76 -12.41 -43.10
CA ALA A 2 6.39 -12.30 -41.76
C ALA A 2 6.24 -10.92 -41.07
N LYS A 3 6.35 -9.81 -41.82
CA LYS A 3 6.14 -8.45 -41.28
C LYS A 3 4.72 -8.21 -40.76
N ALA A 4 3.72 -8.69 -41.51
CA ALA A 4 2.31 -8.59 -41.14
C ALA A 4 1.93 -9.49 -39.94
N SER A 5 2.59 -10.64 -39.78
CA SER A 5 2.45 -11.48 -38.58
C SER A 5 3.01 -10.76 -37.36
N LYS A 6 4.26 -10.25 -37.46
CA LYS A 6 4.92 -9.53 -36.37
C LYS A 6 4.17 -8.25 -35.95
N GLU A 7 3.55 -7.56 -36.90
CA GLU A 7 2.68 -6.40 -36.63
C GLU A 7 1.35 -6.80 -35.96
N ARG A 8 0.77 -7.96 -36.30
CA ARG A 8 -0.43 -8.49 -35.63
C ARG A 8 -0.13 -8.95 -34.21
N ASP A 9 1.00 -9.63 -34.01
CA ASP A 9 1.45 -10.10 -32.70
C ASP A 9 1.76 -8.91 -31.76
N ALA A 10 2.42 -7.87 -32.28
CA ALA A 10 2.67 -6.64 -31.53
C ALA A 10 1.37 -5.89 -31.14
N ARG A 11 0.38 -5.81 -32.06
CA ARG A 11 -0.93 -5.21 -31.77
C ARG A 11 -1.70 -6.01 -30.72
N SER A 12 -1.62 -7.35 -30.79
CA SER A 12 -2.22 -8.24 -29.79
C SER A 12 -1.62 -8.00 -28.39
N GLY A 13 -0.29 -7.87 -28.30
CA GLY A 13 0.40 -7.59 -27.03
C GLY A 13 0.07 -6.22 -26.41
N VAL A 14 -0.09 -5.18 -27.24
CA VAL A 14 -0.51 -3.85 -26.76
C VAL A 14 -1.94 -3.88 -26.23
N LEU A 15 -2.87 -4.50 -26.96
CA LEU A 15 -4.27 -4.63 -26.53
C LEU A 15 -4.39 -5.42 -25.22
N LEU A 16 -3.63 -6.51 -25.08
CA LEU A 16 -3.57 -7.27 -23.84
C LEU A 16 -3.02 -6.42 -22.68
N THR A 17 -1.98 -5.64 -22.91
CA THR A 17 -1.40 -4.76 -21.88
C THR A 17 -2.38 -3.67 -21.43
N VAL A 18 -3.14 -3.09 -22.35
CA VAL A 18 -4.20 -2.13 -22.03
C VAL A 18 -5.35 -2.81 -21.27
N ALA A 19 -5.74 -4.02 -21.66
CA ALA A 19 -6.74 -4.78 -20.91
C ALA A 19 -6.28 -5.05 -19.46
N ARG A 20 -4.97 -5.32 -19.26
CA ARG A 20 -4.34 -5.50 -17.94
C ARG A 20 -4.37 -4.27 -17.03
N TRP A 21 -4.71 -3.09 -17.54
CA TRP A 21 -4.96 -1.90 -16.70
C TRP A 21 -6.31 -1.97 -15.97
N PHE A 22 -7.26 -2.75 -16.50
CA PHE A 22 -8.61 -2.88 -15.93
C PHE A 22 -8.86 -4.28 -15.37
N ASP A 23 -8.21 -5.30 -15.92
CA ASP A 23 -8.27 -6.68 -15.47
C ASP A 23 -6.86 -7.18 -15.20
N SER A 24 -6.44 -7.15 -13.93
CA SER A 24 -5.08 -7.49 -13.54
C SER A 24 -4.69 -8.94 -13.85
N SER A 25 -5.67 -9.81 -14.10
CA SER A 25 -5.51 -11.24 -14.43
C SER A 25 -5.55 -11.55 -15.93
N ALA A 26 -5.69 -10.52 -16.78
CA ALA A 26 -5.77 -10.71 -18.22
C ALA A 26 -4.46 -11.31 -18.76
N GLY A 27 -4.51 -12.59 -19.16
CA GLY A 27 -3.40 -13.33 -19.75
C GLY A 27 -2.25 -13.56 -18.76
N ASP A 28 -2.50 -14.26 -17.64
CA ASP A 28 -1.63 -14.45 -16.47
C ASP A 28 -0.20 -15.03 -16.70
N GLU A 29 0.27 -15.15 -17.94
CA GLU A 29 1.65 -15.55 -18.23
C GLU A 29 2.58 -14.33 -18.25
N ALA A 30 3.61 -14.37 -17.40
CA ALA A 30 4.70 -13.42 -17.40
C ALA A 30 5.54 -13.63 -18.66
N ASP A 31 5.30 -12.83 -19.69
CA ASP A 31 6.04 -12.90 -20.95
C ASP A 31 7.30 -12.02 -20.86
N GLY A 32 8.49 -12.61 -20.99
CA GLY A 32 9.78 -11.91 -21.00
C GLY A 32 10.54 -11.86 -19.68
N ASP A 33 11.53 -10.97 -19.59
CA ASP A 33 12.39 -10.81 -18.42
C ASP A 33 11.59 -10.25 -17.22
N PRO A 34 11.40 -11.03 -16.14
CA PRO A 34 10.58 -10.63 -15.01
C PRO A 34 11.15 -9.42 -14.24
N SER A 35 12.44 -9.12 -14.40
CA SER A 35 13.11 -7.98 -13.77
C SER A 35 13.00 -6.68 -14.58
N ARG A 36 12.53 -6.75 -15.84
CA ARG A 36 12.44 -5.59 -16.73
C ARG A 36 11.21 -4.75 -16.40
N ILE A 37 11.39 -3.42 -16.43
CA ILE A 37 10.30 -2.46 -16.31
C ILE A 37 9.38 -2.54 -17.53
N ASP A 38 8.09 -2.75 -17.27
CA ASP A 38 7.03 -2.69 -18.28
C ASP A 38 6.41 -1.29 -18.31
N TRP A 39 7.01 -0.41 -19.11
CA TRP A 39 6.61 1.00 -19.22
C TRP A 39 5.14 1.17 -19.64
N LEU A 40 4.63 0.32 -20.54
CA LEU A 40 3.26 0.42 -21.00
C LEU A 40 2.29 0.01 -19.88
N ARG A 41 2.58 -1.08 -19.16
CA ARG A 41 1.77 -1.50 -18.01
C ARG A 41 1.82 -0.51 -16.84
N CYS A 42 2.89 0.26 -16.72
CA CYS A 42 3.07 1.29 -15.70
C CYS A 42 2.52 2.66 -16.07
N LEU A 43 2.02 2.87 -17.29
CA LEU A 43 1.54 4.18 -17.72
C LEU A 43 0.46 4.78 -16.79
N PRO A 44 -0.55 4.03 -16.30
CA PRO A 44 -1.53 4.58 -15.35
C PRO A 44 -0.88 5.11 -14.06
N PHE A 45 0.16 4.45 -13.57
CA PHE A 45 0.92 4.89 -12.40
C PHE A 45 1.70 6.18 -12.68
N LEU A 46 2.30 6.31 -13.86
CA LEU A 46 2.96 7.56 -14.28
C LEU A 46 1.96 8.71 -14.46
N LEU A 47 0.78 8.42 -15.03
CA LEU A 47 -0.29 9.40 -15.19
C LEU A 47 -0.86 9.86 -13.84
N LEU A 48 -0.93 8.98 -12.84
CA LEU A 48 -1.30 9.34 -11.48
C LEU A 48 -0.34 10.38 -10.90
N HIS A 49 0.97 10.21 -11.10
CA HIS A 49 1.98 11.19 -10.66
C HIS A 49 1.87 12.50 -11.45
N ALA A 50 1.76 12.41 -12.77
CA ALA A 50 1.60 13.59 -13.64
C ALA A 50 0.33 14.37 -13.30
N GLY A 51 -0.75 13.71 -12.87
CA GLY A 51 -2.00 14.35 -12.44
C GLY A 51 -1.84 15.32 -11.27
N CYS A 52 -0.79 15.16 -10.44
CA CYS A 52 -0.47 16.11 -9.38
C CYS A 52 -0.10 17.49 -9.94
N LEU A 53 0.48 17.57 -11.14
CA LEU A 53 0.80 18.84 -11.81
C LEU A 53 -0.47 19.65 -12.14
N GLY A 54 -1.64 18.99 -12.15
CA GLY A 54 -2.96 19.64 -12.26
C GLY A 54 -3.14 20.82 -11.31
N VAL A 55 -2.45 20.82 -10.16
CA VAL A 55 -2.47 21.90 -9.16
C VAL A 55 -2.08 23.26 -9.72
N ILE A 56 -1.23 23.30 -10.76
CA ILE A 56 -0.79 24.53 -11.42
C ILE A 56 -1.97 25.28 -12.05
N TRP A 57 -2.95 24.55 -12.58
CA TRP A 57 -4.11 25.12 -13.27
C TRP A 57 -5.33 25.27 -12.36
N VAL A 58 -5.54 24.35 -11.43
CA VAL A 58 -6.74 24.35 -10.57
C VAL A 58 -6.54 25.14 -9.27
N GLY A 59 -5.30 25.45 -8.90
CA GLY A 59 -4.97 26.09 -7.63
C GLY A 59 -5.29 25.21 -6.42
N TRP A 60 -5.69 25.83 -5.32
CA TRP A 60 -6.01 25.15 -4.07
C TRP A 60 -7.26 25.74 -3.41
N SER A 61 -7.89 24.96 -2.55
CA SER A 61 -8.92 25.40 -1.62
C SER A 61 -8.74 24.66 -0.31
N TRP A 62 -9.08 25.30 0.82
CA TRP A 62 -9.03 24.65 2.13
C TRP A 62 -9.91 23.40 2.19
N THR A 63 -11.05 23.41 1.50
CA THR A 63 -11.94 22.27 1.37
C THR A 63 -11.25 21.09 0.67
N ALA A 64 -10.61 21.33 -0.48
CA ALA A 64 -9.95 20.27 -1.24
C ALA A 64 -8.72 19.71 -0.49
N VAL A 65 -7.95 20.57 0.17
CA VAL A 65 -6.82 20.17 1.03
C VAL A 65 -7.32 19.35 2.23
N GLY A 66 -8.38 19.81 2.90
CA GLY A 66 -8.98 19.07 4.03
C GLY A 66 -9.46 17.68 3.63
N VAL A 67 -10.10 17.56 2.45
CA VAL A 67 -10.51 16.27 1.89
C VAL A 67 -9.29 15.40 1.56
N ALA A 68 -8.22 15.97 0.99
CA ALA A 68 -7.00 15.24 0.69
C ALA A 68 -6.35 14.65 1.97
N VAL A 69 -6.27 15.46 3.04
CA VAL A 69 -5.75 15.02 4.35
C VAL A 69 -6.66 13.97 4.98
N GLY A 70 -7.98 14.15 4.93
CA GLY A 70 -8.94 13.17 5.42
C GLY A 70 -8.81 11.82 4.70
N LEU A 71 -8.74 11.85 3.37
CA LEU A 71 -8.52 10.65 2.55
C LEU A 71 -7.16 10.01 2.78
N TYR A 72 -6.13 10.79 3.06
CA TYR A 72 -4.82 10.25 3.46
C TYR A 72 -4.94 9.42 4.74
N ILE A 73 -5.52 9.99 5.81
CA ILE A 73 -5.63 9.32 7.12
C ILE A 73 -6.49 8.06 7.01
N VAL A 74 -7.66 8.17 6.38
CA VAL A 74 -8.61 7.07 6.26
C VAL A 74 -8.03 5.92 5.43
N ARG A 75 -7.37 6.22 4.31
CA ARG A 75 -6.76 5.20 3.45
C ARG A 75 -5.48 4.63 4.04
N MET A 76 -4.65 5.45 4.70
CA MET A 76 -3.47 4.96 5.42
C MET A 76 -3.92 3.95 6.48
N PHE A 77 -4.94 4.27 7.28
CA PHE A 77 -5.51 3.31 8.23
C PHE A 77 -6.03 2.02 7.56
N ALA A 78 -6.64 2.09 6.37
CA ALA A 78 -7.07 0.90 5.65
C ALA A 78 -5.88 0.04 5.16
N ILE A 79 -4.81 0.67 4.70
CA ILE A 79 -3.57 -0.02 4.32
C ILE A 79 -2.93 -0.68 5.55
N THR A 80 -2.72 0.06 6.63
CA THR A 80 -2.01 -0.43 7.81
C THR A 80 -2.85 -1.38 8.67
N GLY A 81 -4.10 -1.02 8.92
CA GLY A 81 -5.02 -1.81 9.72
C GLY A 81 -5.46 -3.08 9.00
N PHE A 82 -5.83 -2.98 7.73
CA PHE A 82 -6.48 -4.08 7.03
C PHE A 82 -5.60 -4.78 5.99
N TYR A 83 -4.93 -4.07 5.08
CA TYR A 83 -4.02 -4.74 4.14
C TYR A 83 -2.87 -5.41 4.88
N HIS A 84 -2.23 -4.69 5.79
CA HIS A 84 -1.10 -5.19 6.53
C HIS A 84 -1.51 -6.10 7.71
N ARG A 85 -2.11 -5.54 8.76
CA ARG A 85 -2.32 -6.28 10.02
C ARG A 85 -3.38 -7.38 9.94
N TYR A 86 -4.40 -7.22 9.08
CA TYR A 86 -5.44 -8.24 8.88
C TYR A 86 -5.11 -9.19 7.74
N PHE A 87 -5.05 -8.72 6.49
CA PHE A 87 -4.88 -9.58 5.32
C PHE A 87 -3.49 -10.23 5.29
N SER A 88 -2.41 -9.52 5.62
CA SER A 88 -1.09 -10.14 5.63
C SER A 88 -0.83 -10.97 6.88
N HIS A 89 -1.09 -10.45 8.08
CA HIS A 89 -0.63 -11.05 9.34
C HIS A 89 -1.71 -11.71 10.22
N LYS A 90 -3.01 -11.51 9.93
CA LYS A 90 -4.12 -12.10 10.70
C LYS A 90 -4.05 -11.82 12.20
N THR A 91 -3.66 -10.60 12.56
CA THR A 91 -3.44 -10.20 13.96
C THR A 91 -4.74 -9.96 14.74
N TYR A 92 -5.88 -10.03 14.08
CA TYR A 92 -7.22 -9.94 14.67
C TYR A 92 -8.27 -10.58 13.75
N LYS A 93 -9.54 -10.58 14.19
CA LYS A 93 -10.69 -11.07 13.42
C LYS A 93 -11.69 -9.95 13.14
N THR A 94 -12.41 -10.05 12.03
CA THR A 94 -13.52 -9.15 11.69
C THR A 94 -14.62 -9.92 10.93
N SER A 95 -15.76 -9.27 10.72
CA SER A 95 -16.87 -9.85 9.95
C SER A 95 -16.57 -9.79 8.45
N ARG A 96 -17.23 -10.63 7.65
CA ARG A 96 -17.09 -10.59 6.17
C ARG A 96 -17.49 -9.24 5.58
N ALA A 97 -18.49 -8.58 6.17
CA ALA A 97 -18.93 -7.25 5.74
C ALA A 97 -17.85 -6.18 5.99
N ALA A 98 -17.32 -6.11 7.22
CA ALA A 98 -16.25 -5.17 7.55
C ALA A 98 -14.97 -5.48 6.76
N GLN A 99 -14.60 -6.76 6.62
CA GLN A 99 -13.52 -7.21 5.74
C GLN A 99 -13.65 -6.62 4.33
N PHE A 100 -14.83 -6.71 3.71
CA PHE A 100 -15.04 -6.18 2.36
C PHE A 100 -15.03 -4.65 2.34
N VAL A 101 -15.68 -3.98 3.28
CA VAL A 101 -15.69 -2.50 3.37
C VAL A 101 -14.27 -1.94 3.46
N PHE A 102 -13.44 -2.49 4.35
CA PHE A 102 -12.07 -2.03 4.50
C PHE A 102 -11.15 -2.51 3.36
N ALA A 103 -11.48 -3.61 2.67
CA ALA A 103 -10.80 -3.99 1.44
C ALA A 103 -11.05 -2.96 0.33
N VAL A 104 -12.30 -2.52 0.14
CA VAL A 104 -12.68 -1.45 -0.80
C VAL A 104 -11.97 -0.15 -0.43
N LEU A 105 -11.97 0.21 0.86
CA LEU A 105 -11.30 1.41 1.33
C LEU A 105 -9.79 1.37 1.08
N GLY A 106 -9.13 0.23 1.34
CA GLY A 106 -7.72 0.03 1.02
C GLY A 106 -7.47 0.11 -0.49
N ASN A 107 -8.33 -0.49 -1.31
CA ASN A 107 -8.19 -0.48 -2.77
C ASN A 107 -8.31 0.94 -3.37
N SER A 108 -9.08 1.83 -2.74
CA SER A 108 -9.15 3.26 -3.11
C SER A 108 -7.81 4.02 -3.02
N SER A 109 -6.78 3.39 -2.45
CA SER A 109 -5.40 3.88 -2.39
C SER A 109 -4.62 3.68 -3.69
N ALA A 110 -5.21 3.01 -4.70
CA ALA A 110 -4.55 2.66 -5.96
C ALA A 110 -3.22 1.88 -5.81
N GLN A 111 -3.08 1.13 -4.71
CA GLN A 111 -1.92 0.24 -4.45
C GLN A 111 -2.24 -1.23 -4.81
N ARG A 112 -3.02 -1.42 -5.89
CA ARG A 112 -3.59 -2.71 -6.31
C ARG A 112 -4.58 -3.34 -5.32
N GLY A 113 -4.96 -4.58 -5.62
CA GLY A 113 -5.91 -5.38 -4.87
C GLY A 113 -5.40 -5.87 -3.51
N PRO A 114 -6.32 -6.23 -2.59
CA PRO A 114 -5.97 -6.68 -1.24
C PRO A 114 -5.17 -7.99 -1.23
N LEU A 115 -5.45 -8.90 -2.17
CA LEU A 115 -4.78 -10.20 -2.22
C LEU A 115 -3.37 -10.08 -2.81
N TRP A 116 -3.22 -9.23 -3.83
CA TRP A 116 -1.94 -8.85 -4.41
C TRP A 116 -1.03 -8.27 -3.35
N TRP A 117 -1.53 -7.30 -2.57
CA TRP A 117 -0.77 -6.63 -1.52
C TRP A 117 -0.35 -7.63 -0.44
N ALA A 118 -1.29 -8.43 0.07
CA ALA A 118 -1.00 -9.42 1.10
C ALA A 118 -0.05 -10.53 0.63
N ALA A 119 -0.16 -10.98 -0.62
CA ALA A 119 0.74 -11.99 -1.17
C ALA A 119 2.18 -11.48 -1.29
N HIS A 120 2.38 -10.24 -1.78
CA HIS A 120 3.70 -9.61 -1.86
C HIS A 120 4.29 -9.37 -0.47
N HIS A 121 3.49 -8.89 0.47
CA HIS A 121 3.93 -8.65 1.85
C HIS A 121 4.31 -9.95 2.58
N ARG A 122 3.53 -11.02 2.43
CA ARG A 122 3.88 -12.34 2.97
C ARG A 122 5.15 -12.91 2.33
N HIS A 123 5.35 -12.65 1.03
CA HIS A 123 6.59 -13.05 0.35
C HIS A 123 7.80 -12.32 0.92
N HIS A 124 7.70 -11.00 1.11
CA HIS A 124 8.71 -10.16 1.75
C HIS A 124 9.09 -10.69 3.13
N HIS A 125 8.12 -10.92 4.04
CA HIS A 125 8.42 -11.46 5.37
C HIS A 125 9.07 -12.86 5.37
N SER A 126 8.79 -13.67 4.34
CA SER A 126 9.38 -15.00 4.25
C SER A 126 10.82 -15.00 3.70
N HIS A 127 11.22 -13.91 3.04
CA HIS A 127 12.49 -13.82 2.28
C HIS A 127 13.22 -12.49 2.50
N THR A 128 12.93 -11.76 3.58
CA THR A 128 13.37 -10.37 3.79
C THR A 128 14.87 -10.23 3.57
N ASP A 129 15.27 -9.26 2.74
CA ASP A 129 16.67 -8.97 2.38
C ASP A 129 17.46 -10.15 1.76
N SER A 130 16.78 -11.21 1.32
CA SER A 130 17.38 -12.31 0.54
C SER A 130 17.28 -12.05 -0.97
N GLU A 131 17.82 -12.94 -1.80
CA GLU A 131 17.74 -12.83 -3.27
C GLU A 131 16.31 -12.86 -3.82
N GLU A 132 15.37 -13.42 -3.08
CA GLU A 132 13.96 -13.46 -3.47
C GLU A 132 13.19 -12.20 -3.07
N ASP A 133 13.76 -11.32 -2.25
CA ASP A 133 13.13 -10.06 -1.85
C ASP A 133 13.29 -8.98 -2.93
N ILE A 134 12.30 -8.92 -3.81
CA ILE A 134 12.30 -8.03 -4.98
C ILE A 134 12.33 -6.53 -4.64
N HIS A 135 12.17 -6.14 -3.38
CA HIS A 135 12.19 -4.74 -2.95
C HIS A 135 13.18 -4.41 -1.83
N SER A 136 14.18 -5.25 -1.59
CA SER A 136 15.24 -4.94 -0.62
C SER A 136 16.09 -3.72 -1.06
N PRO A 137 16.17 -2.64 -0.26
CA PRO A 137 17.06 -1.51 -0.55
C PRO A 137 18.53 -1.89 -0.43
N ALA A 138 18.88 -2.82 0.45
CA ALA A 138 20.27 -3.28 0.62
C ALA A 138 20.80 -3.95 -0.66
N ARG A 139 19.92 -4.56 -1.46
CA ARG A 139 20.27 -5.27 -2.70
C ARG A 139 20.14 -4.40 -3.95
N HIS A 140 19.09 -3.58 -4.02
CA HIS A 140 18.72 -2.88 -5.25
C HIS A 140 18.78 -1.35 -5.16
N GLY A 141 19.06 -0.81 -3.97
CA GLY A 141 19.12 0.62 -3.71
C GLY A 141 17.76 1.27 -3.45
N PHE A 142 17.81 2.55 -3.08
CA PHE A 142 16.66 3.33 -2.63
C PHE A 142 15.56 3.47 -3.70
N LEU A 143 15.89 3.89 -4.93
CA LEU A 143 14.87 4.14 -5.96
C LEU A 143 14.12 2.87 -6.37
N TRP A 144 14.81 1.74 -6.36
CA TRP A 144 14.21 0.45 -6.68
C TRP A 144 13.25 -0.02 -5.59
N SER A 145 13.71 -0.08 -4.34
CA SER A 145 12.90 -0.49 -3.18
C SER A 145 11.70 0.43 -2.93
N HIS A 146 11.86 1.73 -3.20
CA HIS A 146 10.79 2.71 -3.03
C HIS A 146 9.71 2.60 -4.12
N MET A 147 10.06 2.25 -5.36
CA MET A 147 9.11 2.31 -6.47
C MET A 147 9.43 1.37 -7.63
N GLY A 148 10.69 1.23 -8.01
CA GLY A 148 11.09 0.49 -9.22
C GLY A 148 10.60 -0.97 -9.27
N TRP A 149 10.60 -1.67 -8.14
CA TRP A 149 10.19 -3.08 -8.09
C TRP A 149 8.74 -3.30 -8.57
N LEU A 150 7.83 -2.37 -8.27
CA LEU A 150 6.40 -2.42 -8.63
C LEU A 150 6.18 -2.32 -10.14
N MET A 151 7.19 -1.84 -10.86
CA MET A 151 7.11 -1.55 -12.28
C MET A 151 7.56 -2.73 -13.15
N THR A 152 7.91 -3.86 -12.53
CA THR A 152 8.47 -5.03 -13.20
C THR A 152 7.42 -6.09 -13.49
N GLY A 153 7.69 -6.90 -14.52
CA GLY A 153 6.86 -8.06 -14.88
C GLY A 153 6.59 -8.99 -13.69
N ALA A 154 7.60 -9.22 -12.83
CA ALA A 154 7.53 -10.08 -11.65
C ALA A 154 6.53 -9.61 -10.59
N ALA A 155 6.33 -8.30 -10.47
CA ALA A 155 5.51 -7.71 -9.41
C ALA A 155 4.02 -7.69 -9.77
N PHE A 156 3.64 -7.90 -11.03
CA PHE A 156 2.23 -7.79 -11.41
C PHE A 156 1.34 -8.98 -11.04
N PRO A 157 1.77 -10.25 -11.22
CA PRO A 157 0.94 -11.39 -10.90
C PRO A 157 0.58 -11.45 -9.41
N THR A 158 -0.66 -11.84 -9.11
CA THR A 158 -1.04 -12.15 -7.73
C THR A 158 -0.73 -13.61 -7.43
N ARG A 159 0.21 -13.86 -6.52
CA ARG A 159 0.58 -15.21 -6.05
C ARG A 159 -0.48 -15.75 -5.07
N MET A 160 -1.59 -16.23 -5.61
CA MET A 160 -2.77 -16.68 -4.85
C MET A 160 -2.46 -17.83 -3.88
N GLU A 161 -1.47 -18.65 -4.19
CA GLU A 161 -0.96 -19.73 -3.33
C GLU A 161 -0.42 -19.23 -1.98
N ARG A 162 -0.06 -17.95 -1.87
CA ARG A 162 0.38 -17.31 -0.61
C ARG A 162 -0.77 -16.78 0.25
N VAL A 163 -1.98 -16.67 -0.32
CA VAL A 163 -3.18 -16.13 0.33
C VAL A 163 -4.43 -17.02 0.17
N PRO A 164 -4.33 -18.36 0.31
CA PRO A 164 -5.45 -19.28 0.07
C PRO A 164 -6.61 -19.06 1.05
N ASP A 165 -6.29 -18.55 2.24
CA ASP A 165 -7.23 -18.16 3.27
C ASP A 165 -8.20 -17.05 2.86
N TRP A 166 -7.79 -16.18 1.93
CA TRP A 166 -8.60 -15.08 1.42
C TRP A 166 -9.16 -15.35 0.03
N ALA A 167 -8.49 -16.18 -0.78
CA ALA A 167 -8.91 -16.56 -2.12
C ALA A 167 -10.30 -17.25 -2.16
N LYS A 168 -10.77 -17.78 -1.04
CA LYS A 168 -12.12 -18.34 -0.90
C LYS A 168 -13.26 -17.31 -0.93
N PHE A 169 -12.96 -16.02 -0.79
CA PHE A 169 -13.97 -14.94 -0.79
C PHE A 169 -14.09 -14.33 -2.19
N PRO A 170 -15.16 -14.62 -2.95
CA PRO A 170 -15.28 -14.20 -4.34
C PRO A 170 -15.27 -12.67 -4.51
N GLU A 171 -15.82 -11.92 -3.55
CA GLU A 171 -15.80 -10.45 -3.57
C GLU A 171 -14.37 -9.88 -3.44
N LEU A 172 -13.48 -10.55 -2.71
CA LEU A 172 -12.07 -10.14 -2.61
C LEU A 172 -11.30 -10.52 -3.86
N VAL A 173 -11.58 -11.68 -4.45
CA VAL A 173 -10.97 -12.09 -5.73
C VAL A 173 -11.38 -11.12 -6.83
N TRP A 174 -12.66 -10.75 -6.90
CA TRP A 174 -13.16 -9.76 -7.86
C TRP A 174 -12.49 -8.39 -7.64
N LEU A 175 -12.48 -7.90 -6.39
CA LEU A 175 -11.86 -6.61 -6.07
C LEU A 175 -10.35 -6.62 -6.38
N ASN A 176 -9.69 -7.77 -6.21
CA ASN A 176 -8.28 -7.91 -6.53
C ASN A 176 -8.00 -7.90 -8.03
N ARG A 177 -8.87 -8.53 -8.82
CA ARG A 177 -8.78 -8.57 -10.28
C ARG A 177 -9.07 -7.22 -10.92
N PHE A 178 -10.10 -6.54 -10.45
CA PHE A 178 -10.56 -5.26 -10.97
C PHE A 178 -10.14 -4.12 -10.03
N ASP A 179 -8.85 -4.12 -9.68
CA ASP A 179 -8.27 -3.25 -8.65
C ASP A 179 -8.27 -1.75 -9.00
N THR A 180 -8.62 -1.39 -10.24
CA THR A 180 -8.77 0.00 -10.69
C THR A 180 -10.20 0.54 -10.60
N VAL A 181 -11.21 -0.32 -10.38
CA VAL A 181 -12.61 0.13 -10.31
C VAL A 181 -12.83 1.12 -9.17
N VAL A 182 -12.38 0.80 -7.95
CA VAL A 182 -12.61 1.68 -6.80
C VAL A 182 -11.84 3.01 -6.92
N PRO A 183 -10.54 3.05 -7.31
CA PRO A 183 -9.86 4.30 -7.60
C PRO A 183 -10.57 5.18 -8.64
N LEU A 184 -11.06 4.59 -9.74
CA LEU A 184 -11.76 5.34 -10.79
C LEU A 184 -13.10 5.90 -10.30
N LEU A 185 -13.85 5.13 -9.52
CA LEU A 185 -15.09 5.59 -8.89
C LEU A 185 -14.83 6.70 -7.87
N LEU A 186 -13.76 6.61 -7.09
CA LEU A 186 -13.35 7.66 -6.15
C LEU A 186 -13.00 8.96 -6.90
N ALA A 187 -12.21 8.87 -7.98
CA ALA A 187 -11.83 10.01 -8.81
C ALA A 187 -13.08 10.71 -9.40
N ALA A 188 -13.98 9.94 -10.01
CA ALA A 188 -15.23 10.46 -10.56
C ALA A 188 -16.13 11.06 -9.47
N GLY A 189 -16.24 10.38 -8.33
CA GLY A 189 -17.02 10.83 -7.17
C GLY A 189 -16.50 12.15 -6.58
N LEU A 190 -15.18 12.32 -6.49
CA LEU A 190 -14.56 13.57 -6.01
C LEU A 190 -14.78 14.73 -6.98
N TYR A 191 -14.66 14.49 -8.29
CA TYR A 191 -14.98 15.50 -9.30
C TYR A 191 -16.46 15.92 -9.22
N GLY A 192 -17.37 14.93 -9.12
CA GLY A 192 -18.80 15.17 -8.97
C GLY A 192 -19.13 15.93 -7.70
N LEU A 193 -18.56 15.52 -6.56
CA LEU A 193 -18.72 16.19 -5.27
C LEU A 193 -18.21 17.63 -5.33
N GLY A 194 -17.02 17.87 -5.88
CA GLY A 194 -16.49 19.23 -6.02
C GLY A 194 -17.36 20.12 -6.91
N THR A 195 -17.93 19.55 -7.98
CA THR A 195 -18.87 20.27 -8.86
C THR A 195 -20.16 20.61 -8.13
N ALA A 196 -20.72 19.67 -7.37
CA ALA A 196 -21.91 19.89 -6.57
C ALA A 196 -21.69 20.93 -5.46
N LEU A 197 -20.54 20.88 -4.77
CA LEU A 197 -20.19 21.87 -3.74
C LEU A 197 -20.00 23.26 -4.33
N ALA A 198 -19.41 23.37 -5.53
CA ALA A 198 -19.31 24.65 -6.23
C ALA A 198 -20.70 25.27 -6.51
N ALA A 199 -21.70 24.43 -6.82
CA ALA A 199 -23.06 24.88 -7.13
C ALA A 199 -23.90 25.17 -5.86
N TRP A 200 -23.84 24.29 -4.85
CA TRP A 200 -24.74 24.33 -3.69
C TRP A 200 -24.14 25.00 -2.46
N ALA A 201 -22.81 25.05 -2.37
CA ALA A 201 -22.09 25.63 -1.24
C ALA A 201 -20.87 26.45 -1.73
N PRO A 202 -21.09 27.48 -2.57
CA PRO A 202 -20.00 28.25 -3.18
C PRO A 202 -19.04 28.88 -2.15
N GLY A 203 -19.50 29.13 -0.92
CA GLY A 203 -18.67 29.62 0.19
C GLY A 203 -17.52 28.69 0.59
N LEU A 204 -17.55 27.41 0.19
CA LEU A 204 -16.44 26.46 0.40
C LEU A 204 -15.26 26.67 -0.57
N GLY A 205 -15.44 27.50 -1.61
CA GLY A 205 -14.37 27.91 -2.52
C GLY A 205 -13.70 26.75 -3.27
N THR A 206 -14.41 25.64 -3.48
CA THR A 206 -13.89 24.45 -4.16
C THR A 206 -14.60 24.18 -5.48
N SER A 207 -13.99 23.37 -6.33
CA SER A 207 -14.51 22.94 -7.63
C SER A 207 -14.26 21.46 -7.88
N GLY A 208 -14.91 20.89 -8.89
CA GLY A 208 -14.68 19.52 -9.35
C GLY A 208 -13.21 19.22 -9.67
N PRO A 209 -12.54 20.03 -10.53
CA PRO A 209 -11.12 19.86 -10.81
C PRO A 209 -10.23 19.95 -9.58
N GLN A 210 -10.48 20.88 -8.66
CA GLN A 210 -9.70 20.99 -7.42
C GLN A 210 -9.86 19.75 -6.53
N MET A 211 -11.09 19.24 -6.37
CA MET A 211 -11.36 18.02 -5.60
C MET A 211 -10.76 16.77 -6.24
N LEU A 212 -10.73 16.69 -7.56
CA LEU A 212 -10.06 15.61 -8.27
C LEU A 212 -8.53 15.67 -8.06
N VAL A 213 -7.92 16.84 -8.28
CA VAL A 213 -6.45 17.00 -8.15
C VAL A 213 -5.99 16.78 -6.70
N TRP A 214 -6.57 17.49 -5.74
CA TRP A 214 -6.17 17.38 -4.34
C TRP A 214 -6.68 16.08 -3.71
N GLY A 215 -7.97 15.82 -3.84
CA GLY A 215 -8.63 14.69 -3.19
C GLY A 215 -8.24 13.34 -3.78
N PHE A 216 -7.92 13.24 -5.08
CA PHE A 216 -7.50 11.96 -5.69
C PHE A 216 -6.00 11.94 -6.01
N PHE A 217 -5.50 12.76 -6.93
CA PHE A 217 -4.12 12.62 -7.41
C PHE A 217 -3.08 12.87 -6.32
N ILE A 218 -3.09 14.06 -5.70
CA ILE A 218 -2.12 14.45 -4.66
C ILE A 218 -2.22 13.51 -3.47
N SER A 219 -3.42 13.31 -2.92
CA SER A 219 -3.61 12.47 -1.74
C SER A 219 -3.16 11.03 -1.98
N THR A 220 -3.36 10.47 -3.17
CA THR A 220 -2.96 9.09 -3.52
C THR A 220 -1.45 8.97 -3.70
N VAL A 221 -0.81 9.93 -4.36
CA VAL A 221 0.64 9.93 -4.56
C VAL A 221 1.38 10.13 -3.22
N VAL A 222 0.90 11.05 -2.37
CA VAL A 222 1.46 11.24 -1.03
C VAL A 222 1.30 9.98 -0.17
N LEU A 223 0.12 9.35 -0.20
CA LEU A 223 -0.14 8.09 0.49
C LEU A 223 0.79 6.97 -0.01
N PHE A 224 0.94 6.84 -1.33
CA PHE A 224 1.82 5.86 -1.95
C PHE A 224 3.25 6.03 -1.48
N HIS A 225 3.82 7.23 -1.59
CA HIS A 225 5.19 7.49 -1.14
C HIS A 225 5.36 7.27 0.35
N ALA A 226 4.41 7.69 1.18
CA ALA A 226 4.45 7.41 2.62
C ALA A 226 4.48 5.89 2.90
N THR A 227 3.69 5.10 2.18
CA THR A 227 3.71 3.63 2.31
C THR A 227 5.06 3.06 1.85
N ALA A 228 5.55 3.50 0.70
CA ALA A 228 6.83 3.08 0.13
C ALA A 228 8.04 3.40 1.02
N THR A 229 7.95 4.44 1.88
CA THR A 229 9.02 4.72 2.83
C THR A 229 9.26 3.60 3.84
N ILE A 230 8.29 2.74 4.12
CA ILE A 230 8.50 1.59 5.01
C ILE A 230 9.44 0.57 4.36
N ASN A 231 9.24 0.29 3.07
CA ASN A 231 10.13 -0.62 2.34
C ASN A 231 11.52 -0.02 2.10
N SER A 232 11.60 1.31 1.93
CA SER A 232 12.86 1.98 1.58
C SER A 232 13.58 2.59 2.78
N LEU A 233 12.96 3.58 3.44
CA LEU A 233 13.61 4.36 4.49
C LEU A 233 13.71 3.61 5.81
N ASP A 234 12.72 2.80 6.21
CA ASP A 234 12.83 2.00 7.44
C ASP A 234 13.84 0.86 7.33
N HIS A 235 14.34 0.54 6.14
CA HIS A 235 15.47 -0.37 5.95
C HIS A 235 16.81 0.35 5.80
N MET A 236 16.84 1.68 5.88
CA MET A 236 18.05 2.50 5.73
C MET A 236 18.31 3.43 6.92
N PHE A 237 17.26 4.00 7.52
CA PHE A 237 17.33 5.05 8.53
C PHE A 237 16.45 4.72 9.73
N GLY A 238 17.01 4.86 10.93
CA GLY A 238 16.32 4.60 12.19
C GLY A 238 17.19 3.82 13.15
N ARG A 239 16.57 3.18 14.15
CA ARG A 239 17.27 2.41 15.18
C ARG A 239 16.92 0.92 15.10
N ARG A 240 17.94 0.07 15.12
CA ARG A 240 17.77 -1.37 15.35
C ARG A 240 17.74 -1.61 16.85
N ARG A 241 16.61 -2.08 17.37
CA ARG A 241 16.48 -2.48 18.78
C ARG A 241 16.68 -3.98 18.95
N TYR A 242 16.17 -4.76 18.01
CA TYR A 242 16.22 -6.21 18.00
C TYR A 242 17.15 -6.72 16.92
N ASP A 243 17.84 -7.81 17.25
CA ASP A 243 18.67 -8.58 16.35
C ASP A 243 17.76 -9.42 15.43
N THR A 244 17.38 -8.81 14.31
CA THR A 244 16.66 -9.41 13.19
C THR A 244 17.63 -9.76 12.05
N PRO A 245 17.36 -10.78 11.23
CA PRO A 245 18.24 -11.12 10.11
C PRO A 245 18.24 -10.08 8.99
N ASP A 246 17.23 -9.20 8.95
CA ASP A 246 17.05 -8.13 7.96
C ASP A 246 17.64 -6.78 8.42
N THR A 247 17.46 -5.76 7.59
CA THR A 247 17.91 -4.37 7.78
C THR A 247 16.83 -3.45 8.34
N SER A 248 15.69 -3.98 8.81
CA SER A 248 14.59 -3.17 9.35
C SER A 248 15.04 -2.33 10.55
N ARG A 249 14.51 -1.11 10.65
CA ARG A 249 14.81 -0.11 11.68
C ARG A 249 13.51 0.51 12.19
N ASN A 250 13.50 0.92 13.45
CA ASN A 250 12.43 1.73 14.01
C ASN A 250 12.68 3.22 13.72
N ASN A 251 11.68 3.91 13.19
CA ASN A 251 11.68 5.33 12.89
C ASN A 251 10.39 6.00 13.40
N TRP A 252 10.52 6.83 14.44
CA TRP A 252 9.36 7.47 15.07
C TRP A 252 8.65 8.48 14.15
N PHE A 253 9.39 9.14 13.25
CA PHE A 253 8.81 10.11 12.32
C PHE A 253 7.95 9.39 11.27
N LEU A 254 8.48 8.30 10.71
CA LEU A 254 7.72 7.46 9.80
C LEU A 254 6.54 6.81 10.52
N ALA A 255 6.67 6.40 11.79
CA ALA A 255 5.54 5.87 12.56
C ALA A 255 4.38 6.88 12.71
N ILE A 256 4.65 8.18 12.80
CA ILE A 256 3.58 9.19 12.80
C ILE A 256 2.96 9.30 11.40
N LEU A 257 3.80 9.42 10.37
CA LEU A 257 3.37 9.57 8.98
C LEU A 257 2.50 8.39 8.53
N THR A 258 2.93 7.16 8.80
CA THR A 258 2.27 5.92 8.40
C THR A 258 1.35 5.35 9.48
N LEU A 259 0.97 6.16 10.48
CA LEU A 259 0.04 5.76 11.54
C LEU A 259 0.47 4.50 12.33
N GLY A 260 1.76 4.20 12.40
CA GLY A 260 2.33 3.16 13.27
C GLY A 260 3.38 2.28 12.60
N GLU A 261 3.48 2.29 11.27
CA GLU A 261 4.31 1.32 10.53
C GLU A 261 5.81 1.55 10.64
N GLY A 262 6.23 2.75 11.08
CA GLY A 262 7.63 3.05 11.36
C GLY A 262 8.24 2.28 12.53
N TRP A 263 7.48 1.50 13.30
CA TRP A 263 8.04 0.55 14.28
C TRP A 263 8.46 -0.76 13.59
N HIS A 264 9.19 -0.63 12.48
CA HIS A 264 9.42 -1.71 11.53
C HIS A 264 10.35 -2.80 12.07
N ASN A 265 11.40 -2.44 12.81
CA ASN A 265 12.27 -3.43 13.47
C ASN A 265 11.54 -4.20 14.59
N ASN A 266 10.62 -3.56 15.31
CA ASN A 266 9.76 -4.29 16.25
C ASN A 266 8.87 -5.31 15.50
N HIS A 267 8.28 -4.88 14.39
CA HIS A 267 7.40 -5.69 13.56
C HIS A 267 8.14 -6.90 12.94
N HIS A 268 9.34 -6.70 12.39
CA HIS A 268 10.18 -7.77 11.87
C HIS A 268 10.69 -8.73 12.96
N HIS A 269 10.90 -8.25 14.18
CA HIS A 269 11.21 -9.10 15.33
C HIS A 269 10.02 -9.98 15.74
N CYS A 270 8.81 -9.42 15.75
CA CYS A 270 7.59 -10.20 15.97
C CYS A 270 6.37 -9.56 15.30
N ALA A 271 5.92 -10.16 14.19
CA ALA A 271 4.77 -9.72 13.41
C ALA A 271 3.42 -10.32 13.89
N THR A 272 3.43 -11.05 15.01
CA THR A 272 2.21 -11.67 15.59
C THR A 272 1.27 -10.68 16.29
N PRO A 273 1.74 -9.72 17.12
CA PRO A 273 0.85 -8.76 17.77
C PRO A 273 0.21 -7.78 16.78
N VAL A 274 -1.01 -7.33 17.08
CA VAL A 274 -1.67 -6.28 16.29
C VAL A 274 -0.99 -4.92 16.47
N ARG A 275 -0.30 -4.71 17.59
CA ARG A 275 0.43 -3.49 17.92
C ARG A 275 1.89 -3.65 17.54
N GLN A 276 2.42 -2.73 16.73
CA GLN A 276 3.83 -2.75 16.31
C GLN A 276 4.71 -1.92 17.25
N GLY A 277 4.18 -0.85 17.85
CA GLY A 277 4.84 -0.17 18.95
C GLY A 277 4.83 -1.04 20.20
N PHE A 278 5.97 -1.60 20.62
CA PHE A 278 6.01 -2.51 21.76
C PHE A 278 5.93 -1.76 23.09
N PHE A 279 6.28 -0.48 23.14
CA PHE A 279 6.32 0.33 24.36
C PHE A 279 5.23 1.41 24.37
N TRP A 280 4.86 1.91 25.55
CA TRP A 280 3.73 2.83 25.69
C TRP A 280 3.97 4.18 24.98
N TRP A 281 5.22 4.64 24.90
CA TRP A 281 5.63 5.85 24.18
C TRP A 281 5.73 5.66 22.66
N GLU A 282 5.64 4.42 22.17
CA GLU A 282 5.64 4.12 20.74
C GLU A 282 4.23 4.28 20.21
N LEU A 283 3.99 5.46 19.62
CA LEU A 283 2.71 5.83 19.06
C LEU A 283 2.37 4.94 17.87
N ASP A 284 1.25 4.24 17.96
CA ASP A 284 0.72 3.35 16.93
C ASP A 284 -0.75 3.71 16.72
N ILE A 285 -1.00 4.71 15.86
CA ILE A 285 -2.34 5.30 15.65
C ILE A 285 -3.29 4.24 15.10
N THR A 286 -2.81 3.38 14.20
CA THR A 286 -3.56 2.26 13.64
C THR A 286 -4.04 1.30 14.72
N TYR A 287 -3.18 0.93 15.67
CA TYR A 287 -3.58 0.10 16.80
C TYR A 287 -4.70 0.76 17.62
N TYR A 288 -4.59 2.04 17.94
CA TYR A 288 -5.62 2.74 18.72
C TYR A 288 -6.96 2.82 17.98
N LEU A 289 -6.95 3.03 16.66
CA LEU A 289 -8.15 2.97 15.83
C LEU A 289 -8.76 1.56 15.79
N LEU A 290 -7.94 0.51 15.73
CA LEU A 290 -8.41 -0.88 15.84
C LEU A 290 -9.02 -1.19 17.22
N VAL A 291 -8.44 -0.66 18.30
CA VAL A 291 -9.03 -0.76 19.65
C VAL A 291 -10.40 -0.07 19.68
N LEU A 292 -10.52 1.14 19.11
CA LEU A 292 -11.81 1.83 19.03
C LEU A 292 -12.84 1.02 18.24
N LEU A 293 -12.47 0.48 17.08
CA LEU A 293 -13.33 -0.42 16.30
C LEU A 293 -13.72 -1.68 17.08
N SER A 294 -12.87 -2.15 18.00
CA SER A 294 -13.19 -3.31 18.83
C SER A 294 -14.30 -3.03 19.85
N TRP A 295 -14.41 -1.80 20.35
CA TRP A 295 -15.50 -1.40 21.24
C TRP A 295 -16.87 -1.43 20.56
N PHE A 296 -16.90 -1.28 19.23
CA PHE A 296 -18.11 -1.38 18.41
C PHE A 296 -18.32 -2.78 17.81
N GLY A 297 -17.48 -3.77 18.15
CA GLY A 297 -17.58 -5.13 17.61
C GLY A 297 -17.25 -5.24 16.12
N VAL A 298 -16.65 -4.22 15.51
CA VAL A 298 -16.22 -4.26 14.10
C VAL A 298 -15.01 -5.18 13.95
N VAL A 299 -14.10 -5.17 14.92
CA VAL A 299 -12.95 -6.09 15.01
C VAL A 299 -12.88 -6.72 16.39
N TRP A 300 -12.30 -7.90 16.53
CA TRP A 300 -12.15 -8.59 17.82
C TRP A 300 -10.93 -9.50 17.81
N ASP A 301 -10.63 -10.12 18.95
CA ASP A 301 -9.45 -10.97 19.15
C ASP A 301 -8.13 -10.29 18.76
N LEU A 302 -7.96 -9.01 19.15
CA LEU A 302 -6.73 -8.24 18.94
C LEU A 302 -5.55 -8.97 19.61
N ARG A 303 -4.61 -9.51 18.83
CA ARG A 303 -3.49 -10.29 19.37
C ARG A 303 -2.55 -9.40 20.19
N PRO A 304 -2.34 -9.70 21.48
CA PRO A 304 -1.48 -8.90 22.34
C PRO A 304 0.00 -9.14 22.03
N ILE A 305 0.85 -8.23 22.51
CA ILE A 305 2.31 -8.40 22.54
C ILE A 305 2.63 -9.64 23.39
N PRO A 306 3.30 -10.68 22.84
CA PRO A 306 3.66 -11.87 23.59
C PRO A 306 4.56 -11.56 24.79
N LYS A 307 4.37 -12.28 25.90
CA LYS A 307 5.25 -12.16 27.08
C LYS A 307 6.69 -12.50 26.70
N GLY A 308 7.66 -11.72 27.19
CA GLY A 308 9.09 -11.96 26.93
C GLY A 308 9.60 -11.46 25.57
N VAL A 309 8.73 -10.99 24.67
CA VAL A 309 9.15 -10.56 23.32
C VAL A 309 10.00 -9.29 23.37
N ARG A 310 9.79 -8.44 24.39
CA ARG A 310 10.53 -7.19 24.56
C ARG A 310 11.97 -7.43 24.99
N GLU A 311 12.24 -8.53 25.67
CA GLU A 311 13.55 -8.90 26.18
C GLU A 311 14.32 -9.79 25.20
N LYS A 312 13.60 -10.59 24.40
CA LYS A 312 14.19 -11.50 23.43
C LYS A 312 14.91 -10.75 22.30
N ASN A 313 16.12 -11.21 21.96
CA ASN A 313 16.96 -10.68 20.87
C ASN A 313 17.22 -9.17 20.96
N LEU A 314 17.18 -8.58 22.15
CA LEU A 314 17.59 -7.19 22.32
C LEU A 314 19.08 -7.03 21.97
N LEU A 315 19.38 -6.08 21.10
CA LEU A 315 20.76 -5.66 20.84
C LEU A 315 21.33 -5.00 22.09
N ARG A 316 22.59 -5.31 22.41
CA ARG A 316 23.29 -4.64 23.51
C ARG A 316 23.60 -3.20 23.10
N ALA A 317 23.67 -2.29 24.09
CA ALA A 317 24.07 -0.91 23.86
C ALA A 317 25.42 -0.88 23.09
N GLY A 318 25.45 -0.23 21.93
CA GLY A 318 26.61 -0.15 21.02
C GLY A 318 26.53 -1.03 19.76
N GLN A 319 25.68 -2.06 19.72
CA GLN A 319 25.47 -2.88 18.51
C GLN A 319 24.40 -2.30 17.57
N SER A 320 23.59 -1.35 18.05
CA SER A 320 22.51 -0.72 17.30
C SER A 320 22.96 0.28 16.23
N GLU A 321 24.24 0.69 16.24
CA GLU A 321 24.79 1.76 15.38
C GLU A 321 25.72 1.25 14.26
N GLY A 322 26.01 -0.07 14.21
CA GLY A 322 27.15 -0.61 13.45
C GLY A 322 26.88 -1.26 12.09
N ALA A 323 25.67 -1.22 11.54
CA ALA A 323 25.39 -1.77 10.20
C ALA A 323 25.29 -0.62 9.18
N GLN A 324 26.45 -0.17 8.71
CA GLN A 324 26.63 0.59 7.46
C GLN A 324 26.87 -0.39 6.32
#